data_AF-A0A5N0IN54-F1
#
_entry.id   AF-A0A5N0IN54-F1
#
_cell.length_a   1.000
_cell.length_b   1.000
_cell.length_c   1.000
_cell.angle_alpha   90.00
_cell.angle_beta   90.00
_cell.angle_gamma   90.00
#
_symmetry.space_group_name_H-M   'P 1'
#
loop_
_entity.id
_entity.type
_entity.pdbx_description
1 polymer ?
#
loop_
_entity_poly.entity_id
_entity_poly.type
_entity_poly.pdbx_seq_one_letter_code
_entity_poly.pdbx_strand_id
1 'polypeptide(L)'
;MSHHQGSPRRSNFSGTFAMLRLCLRRDRVVLPLWVLLLSAPLATVYVGSIDKVYPDRAARAGFAATIMASPAQRALYGQIYNDSLGATAIWKAGMFYLLIAVAAILTVIRHTRAEEETGRTELVNSTVIGRYAGLTAALLLSLGASIAAGAIGAAGLLTTAVAPAGSLAFGAALAGSGLVFTAVAAIAAQLSPSARVARGAAFTVLGIAFTLRAIGDAGSGTLSWLSPLGWSLQVRPYAGDRWWVLALHLVTTVVLTVLAYRLLARRDVAAGLIAERPGPGSAASALQGPFGLAWRLDRGALLLWTVGLCLYGLLIGSVVHGIGDELGSASALSIVVRMGGTSALEQAFIAVGFCMLGMVAAAFAISLTLRLHQDETGQRAETLLAGAVGRIRLLTSHLVIALAGSGIAILIAGLAAGLAYGTAANNIGGKLPMVLGTAAAQLPAVWLPAAVTVALFGLLPRFTSVAWAVLVAFVALYLLGSLSGAWQWLLDLEPFTHIPRVGDGDFTAIPLLCLLAIDTALIVLGAAAYRRRDVPS
;
A
#
# COMPACT_ATOMS: atom_id res chain seq x y z
N MET A 1 24.03 5.40 -61.40
CA MET A 1 24.40 5.87 -60.04
C MET A 1 23.13 6.30 -59.34
N SER A 2 22.50 5.39 -58.60
CA SER A 2 21.30 5.65 -57.80
C SER A 2 21.72 6.21 -56.44
N HIS A 3 21.38 7.47 -56.19
CA HIS A 3 21.52 8.06 -54.87
C HIS A 3 20.57 7.34 -53.89
N HIS A 4 21.13 6.48 -53.04
CA HIS A 4 20.50 6.10 -51.78
C HIS A 4 20.32 7.38 -50.95
N GLN A 5 19.16 8.02 -51.06
CA GLN A 5 18.73 8.99 -50.06
C GLN A 5 18.53 8.23 -48.76
N GLY A 6 19.46 8.40 -47.82
CA GLY A 6 19.32 7.90 -46.47
C GLY A 6 17.99 8.40 -45.91
N SER A 7 17.17 7.47 -45.41
CA SER A 7 15.95 7.78 -44.68
C SER A 7 16.24 8.87 -43.64
N PRO A 8 15.39 9.92 -43.52
CA PRO A 8 15.66 11.01 -42.61
C PRO A 8 15.85 10.43 -41.20
N ARG A 9 16.97 10.77 -40.55
CA ARG A 9 17.28 10.36 -39.17
C ARG A 9 16.14 10.83 -38.27
N ARG A 10 15.18 9.94 -38.01
CA ARG A 10 14.02 10.23 -37.16
C ARG A 10 14.53 10.51 -35.74
N SER A 11 14.05 11.60 -35.14
CA SER A 11 14.41 11.93 -33.75
C SER A 11 13.99 10.81 -32.82
N ASN A 12 14.86 10.44 -31.87
CA ASN A 12 14.55 9.42 -30.86
C ASN A 12 13.34 9.79 -29.96
N PHE A 13 12.88 11.05 -29.99
CA PHE A 13 11.73 11.56 -29.24
C PHE A 13 10.46 11.72 -30.08
N SER A 14 10.49 11.32 -31.36
CA SER A 14 9.32 11.40 -32.25
C SER A 14 8.12 10.66 -31.63
N GLY A 15 6.94 11.29 -31.61
CA GLY A 15 5.72 10.68 -31.07
C GLY A 15 5.52 10.79 -29.54
N THR A 16 6.40 11.46 -28.80
CA THR A 16 6.27 11.64 -27.33
C THR A 16 4.93 12.23 -26.92
N PHE A 17 4.43 13.26 -27.61
CA PHE A 17 3.14 13.88 -27.28
C PHE A 17 1.95 12.96 -27.56
N ALA A 18 2.01 12.15 -28.62
CA ALA A 18 0.98 11.17 -28.91
C ALA A 18 0.94 10.09 -27.81
N MET A 19 2.12 9.64 -27.37
CA MET A 19 2.25 8.71 -26.25
C MET A 19 1.74 9.31 -24.94
N LEU A 20 2.11 10.56 -24.62
CA LEU A 20 1.62 11.25 -23.42
C LEU A 20 0.09 11.38 -23.43
N ARG A 21 -0.50 11.73 -24.58
CA ARG A 21 -1.96 11.78 -24.75
C ARG A 21 -2.59 10.41 -24.52
N LEU A 22 -1.99 9.33 -25.02
CA LEU A 22 -2.46 7.97 -24.80
C LEU A 22 -2.40 7.60 -23.31
N CYS A 23 -1.27 7.87 -22.64
CA CYS A 23 -1.12 7.64 -21.22
C CYS A 23 -2.16 8.41 -20.40
N LEU A 24 -2.37 9.71 -20.68
CA LEU A 24 -3.40 10.54 -20.04
C LEU A 24 -4.81 9.97 -20.22
N ARG A 25 -5.15 9.47 -21.42
CA ARG A 25 -6.46 8.84 -21.67
C ARG A 25 -6.64 7.56 -20.86
N ARG A 26 -5.59 6.74 -20.75
CA ARG A 26 -5.64 5.48 -19.99
C ARG A 26 -5.67 5.71 -18.48
N ASP A 27 -5.04 6.78 -18.02
CA ASP A 27 -4.96 7.13 -16.60
C ASP A 27 -5.96 8.21 -16.16
N ARG A 28 -6.97 8.52 -17.00
CA ARG A 28 -7.98 9.57 -16.75
C ARG A 28 -8.76 9.43 -15.44
N VAL A 29 -8.78 8.24 -14.84
CA VAL A 29 -9.42 7.98 -13.54
C VAL A 29 -8.37 7.87 -12.44
N VAL A 30 -7.38 6.99 -12.63
CA VAL A 30 -6.41 6.68 -11.57
C VAL A 30 -5.52 7.88 -11.25
N LEU A 31 -5.08 8.64 -12.25
CA LEU A 31 -4.17 9.77 -12.07
C LEU A 31 -4.84 10.92 -11.30
N PRO A 32 -6.03 11.44 -11.69
CA PRO A 32 -6.72 12.43 -10.87
C PRO A 32 -7.05 11.93 -9.46
N LEU A 33 -7.38 10.64 -9.31
CA LEU A 33 -7.74 10.08 -8.01
C LEU A 33 -6.59 10.19 -7.01
N TRP A 34 -5.37 9.75 -7.36
CA TRP A 34 -4.26 9.87 -6.42
C TRP A 34 -3.77 11.31 -6.26
N VAL A 35 -3.83 12.12 -7.33
CA VAL A 35 -3.48 13.55 -7.24
C VAL A 35 -4.39 14.26 -6.24
N LEU A 36 -5.71 14.06 -6.33
CA LEU A 36 -6.68 14.67 -5.43
C LEU A 36 -6.63 14.07 -4.02
N LEU A 37 -6.46 12.74 -3.90
CA LEU A 37 -6.34 12.07 -2.61
C LEU A 37 -5.17 12.61 -1.78
N LEU A 38 -4.05 12.94 -2.43
CA LEU A 38 -2.84 13.44 -1.77
C LEU A 38 -2.77 14.97 -1.66
N SER A 39 -3.77 15.71 -2.14
CA SER A 39 -3.77 17.18 -2.12
C SER A 39 -5.00 17.79 -1.45
N ALA A 40 -6.20 17.29 -1.74
CA ALA A 40 -7.45 17.85 -1.24
C ALA A 40 -7.62 17.80 0.29
N PRO A 41 -7.19 16.75 1.01
CA PRO A 41 -7.40 16.68 2.47
C PRO A 41 -6.59 17.70 3.28
N LEU A 42 -5.54 18.30 2.71
CA LEU A 42 -4.56 19.12 3.46
C LEU A 42 -5.19 20.30 4.19
N ALA A 43 -6.11 21.01 3.55
CA ALA A 43 -6.76 22.17 4.15
C ALA A 43 -7.88 21.77 5.11
N THR A 44 -8.87 21.02 4.64
CA THR A 44 -10.10 20.77 5.39
C THR A 44 -9.92 19.70 6.47
N VAL A 45 -9.25 18.59 6.13
CA VAL A 45 -9.11 17.45 7.04
C VAL A 45 -7.98 17.70 8.03
N TYR A 46 -6.81 18.15 7.58
CA TYR A 46 -5.65 18.32 8.48
C TYR A 46 -5.68 19.65 9.23
N VAL A 47 -5.62 20.78 8.53
CA VAL A 47 -5.66 22.11 9.19
C VAL A 47 -6.98 22.30 9.92
N GLY A 48 -8.11 22.04 9.25
CA GLY A 48 -9.43 22.21 9.84
C GLY A 48 -9.70 21.34 11.07
N SER A 49 -9.18 20.10 11.14
CA SER A 49 -9.38 19.26 12.33
C SER A 49 -8.47 19.65 13.48
N ILE A 50 -7.20 19.99 13.21
CA ILE A 50 -6.29 20.41 14.29
C ILE A 50 -6.71 21.77 14.86
N ASP A 51 -7.20 22.69 14.05
CA ASP A 51 -7.73 23.97 14.54
C ASP A 51 -8.95 23.78 15.45
N LYS A 52 -9.83 22.82 15.12
CA LYS A 52 -11.00 22.48 15.95
C LYS A 52 -10.66 21.78 17.26
N VAL A 53 -9.69 20.86 17.23
CA VAL A 53 -9.34 20.02 18.40
C VAL A 53 -8.31 20.70 19.31
N TYR A 54 -7.38 21.47 18.73
CA TYR A 54 -6.29 22.18 19.42
C TYR A 54 -6.22 23.66 18.96
N PRO A 55 -7.20 24.49 19.35
CA PRO A 55 -7.31 25.87 18.84
C PRO A 55 -6.17 26.78 19.33
N ASP A 56 -5.78 26.64 20.59
CA ASP A 56 -4.74 27.46 21.19
C ASP A 56 -3.33 26.86 21.05
N ARG A 57 -2.32 27.71 21.18
CA ARG A 57 -0.92 27.33 21.01
C ARG A 57 -0.43 26.39 22.11
N ALA A 58 -0.92 26.52 23.34
CA ALA A 58 -0.49 25.67 24.45
C ALA A 58 -0.96 24.22 24.26
N ALA A 59 -2.21 24.04 23.82
CA ALA A 59 -2.78 22.74 23.46
C ALA A 59 -1.99 22.08 22.31
N ARG A 60 -1.62 22.85 21.28
CA ARG A 60 -0.76 22.36 20.19
C ARG A 60 0.65 22.01 20.65
N ALA A 61 1.23 22.77 21.57
CA ALA A 61 2.53 22.46 22.15
C ALA A 61 2.50 21.17 22.98
N GLY A 62 1.44 20.98 23.78
CA GLY A 62 1.20 19.74 24.52
C GLY A 62 1.03 18.53 23.59
N PHE A 63 0.19 18.67 22.55
CA PHE A 63 0.04 17.65 21.50
C PHE A 63 1.38 17.30 20.84
N ALA A 64 2.15 18.32 20.44
CA ALA A 64 3.46 18.11 19.85
C ALA A 64 4.42 17.39 20.81
N ALA A 65 4.40 17.72 22.10
CA ALA A 65 5.22 17.05 23.11
C ALA A 65 4.87 15.56 23.26
N THR A 66 3.57 15.20 23.29
CA THR A 66 3.13 13.79 23.36
C THR A 66 3.62 13.00 22.14
N ILE A 67 3.50 13.57 20.94
CA ILE A 67 3.99 12.93 19.71
C ILE A 67 5.51 12.78 19.72
N MET A 68 6.23 13.82 20.15
CA MET A 68 7.69 13.81 20.19
C MET A 68 8.24 12.86 21.27
N ALA A 69 7.49 12.63 22.35
CA ALA A 69 7.84 11.64 23.37
C ALA A 69 7.80 10.19 22.84
N SER A 70 6.97 9.91 21.82
CA SER A 70 6.83 8.56 21.25
C SER A 70 7.83 8.31 20.10
N PRO A 71 8.83 7.40 20.27
CA PRO A 71 9.74 7.04 19.19
C PRO A 71 9.01 6.41 18.00
N ALA A 72 7.91 5.68 18.25
CA ALA A 72 7.09 5.08 17.20
C ALA A 72 6.40 6.12 16.32
N GLN A 73 5.83 7.17 16.93
CA GLN A 73 5.19 8.27 16.19
C GLN A 73 6.23 9.05 15.37
N ARG A 74 7.40 9.33 15.95
CA ARG A 74 8.53 9.96 15.24
C ARG A 74 9.02 9.10 14.08
N ALA A 75 9.17 7.79 14.29
CA ALA A 75 9.55 6.86 13.24
C ALA A 75 8.51 6.81 12.11
N LEU A 76 7.22 6.84 12.42
CA LEU A 76 6.16 6.68 11.43
C LEU A 76 5.87 7.95 10.61
N TYR A 77 5.75 9.10 11.26
CA TYR A 77 5.31 10.35 10.63
C TYR A 77 6.38 11.45 10.59
N GLY A 78 7.48 11.27 11.33
CA GLY A 78 8.52 12.27 11.47
C GLY A 78 8.33 13.17 12.70
N GLN A 79 9.20 14.17 12.83
CA GLN A 79 9.19 15.11 13.95
C GLN A 79 8.26 16.30 13.69
N ILE A 80 7.69 16.84 14.76
CA ILE A 80 7.00 18.13 14.75
C ILE A 80 8.03 19.21 15.10
N TYR A 81 8.35 20.08 14.15
CA TYR A 81 9.42 21.08 14.29
C TYR A 81 8.95 22.43 14.87
N ASN A 82 7.64 22.65 15.00
CA ASN A 82 7.04 23.88 15.53
C ASN A 82 5.61 23.60 16.05
N ASP A 83 5.15 24.40 17.01
CA ASP A 83 3.82 24.34 17.63
C ASP A 83 2.77 25.23 16.92
N SER A 84 3.13 25.78 15.75
CA SER A 84 2.21 26.52 14.89
C SER A 84 1.08 25.62 14.37
N LEU A 85 -0.06 26.23 14.04
CA LEU A 85 -1.21 25.52 13.46
C LEU A 85 -0.79 24.72 12.22
N GLY A 86 -0.04 25.36 11.31
CA GLY A 86 0.44 24.72 10.09
C GLY A 86 1.30 23.50 10.39
N ALA A 87 2.37 23.65 11.18
CA ALA A 87 3.33 22.58 11.46
C ALA A 87 2.68 21.35 12.14
N THR A 88 1.81 21.59 13.12
CA THR A 88 1.09 20.52 13.82
C THR A 88 0.02 19.87 12.95
N ALA A 89 -0.67 20.64 12.10
CA ALA A 89 -1.67 20.12 11.17
C ALA A 89 -1.10 19.17 10.13
N ILE A 90 -0.01 19.57 9.46
CA ILE A 90 0.55 18.81 8.35
C ILE A 90 1.44 17.65 8.79
N TRP A 91 1.70 17.45 10.09
CA TRP A 91 2.57 16.38 10.59
C TRP A 91 2.10 14.99 10.13
N LYS A 92 0.81 14.65 10.34
CA LYS A 92 0.25 13.39 9.82
C LYS A 92 0.26 13.31 8.30
N ALA A 93 0.14 14.46 7.62
CA ALA A 93 0.25 14.55 6.16
C ALA A 93 1.68 14.32 5.66
N GLY A 94 2.70 14.24 6.53
CA GLY A 94 4.05 13.78 6.17
C GLY A 94 4.06 12.38 5.54
N MET A 95 3.07 11.53 5.84
CA MET A 95 2.87 10.23 5.18
C MET A 95 2.62 10.37 3.66
N PHE A 96 2.12 11.53 3.20
CA PHE A 96 1.82 11.73 1.78
C PHE A 96 3.10 11.75 0.92
N TYR A 97 4.27 12.06 1.50
CA TYR A 97 5.55 11.93 0.83
C TYR A 97 5.86 10.47 0.45
N LEU A 98 5.46 9.51 1.28
CA LEU A 98 5.57 8.08 0.97
C LEU A 98 4.50 7.67 -0.06
N LEU A 99 3.25 8.10 0.13
CA LEU A 99 2.14 7.69 -0.74
C LEU A 99 2.29 8.21 -2.18
N ILE A 100 2.80 9.44 -2.36
CA ILE A 100 3.06 9.97 -3.70
C ILE A 100 4.17 9.20 -4.41
N ALA A 101 5.18 8.72 -3.66
CA ALA A 101 6.23 7.87 -4.19
C ALA A 101 5.68 6.51 -4.67
N VAL A 102 4.78 5.90 -3.88
CA VAL A 102 4.07 4.68 -4.28
C VAL A 102 3.29 4.90 -5.57
N ALA A 103 2.50 5.98 -5.64
CA ALA A 103 1.72 6.33 -6.83
C ALA A 103 2.61 6.55 -8.07
N ALA A 104 3.69 7.32 -7.92
CA ALA A 104 4.66 7.57 -8.98
C ALA A 104 5.31 6.29 -9.51
N ILE A 105 5.75 5.39 -8.62
CA ILE A 105 6.35 4.10 -8.98
C ILE A 105 5.36 3.26 -9.80
N LEU A 106 4.12 3.13 -9.33
CA LEU A 106 3.10 2.35 -10.01
C LEU A 106 2.74 2.94 -11.37
N THR A 107 2.62 4.26 -11.48
CA THR A 107 2.31 4.96 -12.74
C THR A 107 3.43 4.77 -13.76
N VAL A 108 4.70 5.01 -13.39
CA VAL A 108 5.82 4.87 -14.33
C VAL A 108 5.95 3.44 -14.84
N ILE A 109 5.87 2.44 -13.94
CA ILE A 109 6.05 1.03 -14.34
C ILE A 109 4.86 0.53 -15.17
N ARG A 110 3.65 1.01 -14.89
CA ARG A 110 2.44 0.73 -15.68
C ARG A 110 2.58 1.20 -17.12
N HIS A 111 3.14 2.38 -17.38
CA HIS A 111 3.29 2.93 -18.74
C HIS A 111 4.64 2.62 -19.38
N THR A 112 5.46 1.79 -18.76
CA THR A 112 6.74 1.33 -19.32
C THR A 112 6.77 -0.20 -19.35
N ARG A 113 7.26 -0.86 -18.30
CA ARG A 113 7.45 -2.32 -18.27
C ARG A 113 6.18 -3.10 -18.51
N ALA A 114 5.05 -2.68 -17.94
CA ALA A 114 3.80 -3.42 -18.14
C ALA A 114 3.32 -3.34 -19.60
N GLU A 115 3.62 -2.26 -20.32
CA GLU A 115 3.33 -2.15 -21.75
C GLU A 115 4.32 -2.94 -22.61
N GLU A 116 5.56 -3.12 -22.16
CA GLU A 116 6.53 -4.00 -22.82
C GLU A 116 6.18 -5.48 -22.59
N GLU A 117 5.87 -5.88 -21.35
CA GLU A 117 5.51 -7.26 -20.99
C GLU A 117 4.23 -7.74 -21.70
N THR A 118 3.34 -6.82 -22.07
CA THR A 118 2.10 -7.13 -22.81
C THR A 118 2.26 -7.07 -24.34
N GLY A 119 3.49 -6.90 -24.86
CA GLY A 119 3.78 -6.86 -26.30
C GLY A 119 3.29 -5.60 -27.03
N ARG A 120 2.50 -4.74 -26.37
CA ARG A 120 1.97 -3.50 -26.97
C ARG A 120 3.07 -2.55 -27.42
N THR A 121 4.16 -2.50 -26.67
CA THR A 121 5.30 -1.63 -27.00
C THR A 121 5.97 -2.02 -28.31
N GLU A 122 5.95 -3.30 -28.71
CA GLU A 122 6.52 -3.74 -30.00
C GLU A 122 5.68 -3.25 -31.18
N LEU A 123 4.35 -3.32 -31.06
CA LEU A 123 3.42 -2.77 -32.05
C LEU A 123 3.54 -1.24 -32.17
N VAL A 124 3.80 -0.55 -31.05
CA VAL A 124 4.01 0.90 -31.04
C VAL A 124 5.36 1.26 -31.65
N ASN A 125 6.41 0.49 -31.35
CA ASN A 125 7.77 0.70 -31.88
C ASN A 125 7.90 0.39 -33.38
N SER A 126 6.99 -0.40 -33.96
CA SER A 126 6.93 -0.62 -35.42
C SER A 126 6.38 0.60 -36.19
N THR A 127 5.85 1.59 -35.48
CA THR A 127 5.34 2.85 -36.07
C THR A 127 6.43 3.94 -36.15
N VAL A 128 6.03 5.19 -36.37
CA VAL A 128 6.94 6.36 -36.41
C VAL A 128 7.44 6.82 -35.03
N ILE A 129 7.12 6.09 -33.96
CA ILE A 129 7.45 6.45 -32.58
C ILE A 129 8.92 6.16 -32.28
N GLY A 130 9.63 7.15 -31.73
CA GLY A 130 11.04 7.07 -31.40
C GLY A 130 11.30 6.30 -30.10
N ARG A 131 12.49 5.72 -29.99
CA ARG A 131 12.92 4.86 -28.86
C ARG A 131 12.74 5.48 -27.47
N TYR A 132 12.88 6.80 -27.34
CA TYR A 132 12.77 7.50 -26.05
C TYR A 132 11.36 8.01 -25.76
N ALA A 133 10.45 7.96 -26.72
CA ALA A 133 9.13 8.56 -26.60
C ALA A 133 8.28 7.92 -25.48
N GLY A 134 8.30 6.60 -25.35
CA GLY A 134 7.54 5.89 -24.31
C GLY A 134 8.00 6.25 -22.88
N LEU A 135 9.32 6.19 -22.62
CA LEU A 135 9.88 6.58 -21.33
C LEU A 135 9.63 8.06 -21.03
N THR A 136 9.81 8.93 -22.04
CA THR A 136 9.59 10.38 -21.88
C THR A 136 8.13 10.66 -21.54
N ALA A 137 7.17 10.00 -22.21
CA ALA A 137 5.75 10.17 -21.92
C ALA A 137 5.38 9.73 -20.50
N ALA A 138 5.89 8.59 -20.04
CA ALA A 138 5.67 8.11 -18.68
C ALA A 138 6.28 9.05 -17.62
N LEU A 139 7.47 9.58 -17.87
CA LEU A 139 8.11 10.59 -17.02
C LEU A 139 7.29 11.87 -16.99
N LEU A 140 6.93 12.45 -18.13
CA LEU A 140 6.13 13.68 -18.20
C LEU A 140 4.79 13.54 -17.45
N LEU A 141 4.11 12.40 -17.63
CA LEU A 141 2.87 12.11 -16.92
C LEU A 141 3.07 12.11 -15.40
N SER A 142 4.03 11.33 -14.91
CA SER A 142 4.24 11.16 -13.47
C SER A 142 4.81 12.41 -12.81
N LEU A 143 5.82 13.06 -13.42
CA LEU A 143 6.40 14.30 -12.91
C LEU A 143 5.34 15.42 -12.90
N GLY A 144 4.57 15.56 -13.98
CA GLY A 144 3.51 16.55 -14.09
C GLY A 144 2.41 16.33 -13.04
N ALA A 145 2.01 15.08 -12.80
CA ALA A 145 1.03 14.76 -11.78
C ALA A 145 1.56 14.98 -10.35
N SER A 146 2.85 14.71 -10.08
CA SER A 146 3.45 15.02 -8.78
C SER A 146 3.52 16.52 -8.51
N ILE A 147 3.88 17.31 -9.52
CA ILE A 147 3.84 18.77 -9.45
C ILE A 147 2.41 19.26 -9.24
N ALA A 148 1.43 18.70 -9.97
CA ALA A 148 0.02 19.05 -9.80
C ALA A 148 -0.49 18.74 -8.38
N ALA A 149 -0.15 17.58 -7.81
CA ALA A 149 -0.52 17.24 -6.44
C ALA A 149 0.07 18.24 -5.43
N GLY A 150 1.35 18.60 -5.58
CA GLY A 150 2.00 19.62 -4.76
C GLY A 150 1.36 21.00 -4.90
N ALA A 151 1.07 21.43 -6.13
CA ALA A 151 0.47 22.74 -6.43
C ALA A 151 -0.97 22.85 -5.93
N ILE A 152 -1.81 21.84 -6.18
CA ILE A 152 -3.20 21.79 -5.67
C ILE A 152 -3.19 21.76 -4.14
N GLY A 153 -2.27 20.99 -3.54
CA GLY A 153 -2.15 20.90 -2.09
C GLY A 153 -1.74 22.24 -1.46
N ALA A 154 -0.76 22.91 -2.05
CA ALA A 154 -0.36 24.26 -1.64
C ALA A 154 -1.50 25.26 -1.82
N ALA A 155 -2.20 25.24 -2.96
CA ALA A 155 -3.35 26.11 -3.21
C ALA A 155 -4.47 25.90 -2.18
N GLY A 156 -4.75 24.66 -1.80
CA GLY A 156 -5.70 24.36 -0.73
C GLY A 156 -5.24 24.91 0.62
N LEU A 157 -3.97 24.73 0.98
CA LEU A 157 -3.44 25.27 2.24
C LEU A 157 -3.46 26.81 2.28
N LEU A 158 -3.24 27.47 1.13
CA LEU A 158 -3.33 28.93 0.98
C LEU A 158 -4.73 29.48 1.22
N THR A 159 -5.79 28.65 1.20
CA THR A 159 -7.15 29.10 1.57
C THR A 159 -7.39 29.08 3.08
N THR A 160 -6.39 28.70 3.89
CA THR A 160 -6.50 28.63 5.36
C THR A 160 -5.69 29.75 6.02
N ALA A 161 -5.78 29.88 7.35
CA ALA A 161 -5.09 30.92 8.12
C ALA A 161 -3.58 30.66 8.35
N VAL A 162 -3.01 29.58 7.78
CA VAL A 162 -1.60 29.22 7.95
C VAL A 162 -0.67 30.05 7.04
N ALA A 163 0.62 30.11 7.36
CA ALA A 163 1.56 30.96 6.64
C ALA A 163 1.79 30.54 5.16
N PRO A 164 1.68 31.44 4.18
CA PRO A 164 1.78 31.09 2.76
C PRO A 164 3.07 30.38 2.34
N ALA A 165 4.22 30.81 2.90
CA ALA A 165 5.52 30.22 2.59
C ALA A 165 5.58 28.73 2.95
N GLY A 166 5.05 28.36 4.13
CA GLY A 166 4.97 26.96 4.56
C GLY A 166 4.02 26.13 3.70
N SER A 167 2.93 26.73 3.20
CA SER A 167 2.02 26.04 2.27
C SER A 167 2.71 25.67 0.95
N LEU A 168 3.47 26.60 0.39
CA LEU A 168 4.27 26.38 -0.81
C LEU A 168 5.41 25.38 -0.55
N ALA A 169 6.09 25.49 0.60
CA ALA A 169 7.17 24.58 0.99
C ALA A 169 6.69 23.13 1.14
N PHE A 170 5.52 22.92 1.76
CA PHE A 170 4.92 21.58 1.88
C PHE A 170 4.56 21.01 0.50
N GLY A 171 3.90 21.80 -0.35
CA GLY A 171 3.55 21.38 -1.71
C GLY A 171 4.78 21.05 -2.57
N ALA A 172 5.83 21.85 -2.46
CA ALA A 172 7.10 21.61 -3.16
C ALA A 172 7.82 20.35 -2.65
N ALA A 173 7.81 20.11 -1.33
CA ALA A 173 8.35 18.87 -0.75
C ALA A 173 7.56 17.64 -1.23
N LEU A 174 6.22 17.74 -1.29
CA LEU A 174 5.36 16.68 -1.80
C LEU A 174 5.67 16.35 -3.26
N ALA A 175 5.74 17.37 -4.12
CA ALA A 175 6.15 17.20 -5.51
C ALA A 175 7.56 16.60 -5.59
N GLY A 176 8.52 17.10 -4.79
CA GLY A 176 9.91 16.65 -4.73
C GLY A 176 10.05 15.15 -4.49
N SER A 177 9.32 14.59 -3.52
CA SER A 177 9.30 13.14 -3.28
C SER A 177 8.82 12.38 -4.52
N GLY A 178 7.70 12.82 -5.11
CA GLY A 178 7.16 12.25 -6.34
C GLY A 178 8.19 12.26 -7.48
N LEU A 179 8.87 13.38 -7.71
CA LEU A 179 9.89 13.52 -8.75
C LEU A 179 11.04 12.52 -8.59
N VAL A 180 11.54 12.33 -7.37
CA VAL A 180 12.65 11.40 -7.10
C VAL A 180 12.21 9.96 -7.39
N PHE A 181 11.05 9.55 -6.90
CA PHE A 181 10.58 8.17 -7.07
C PHE A 181 10.05 7.87 -8.47
N THR A 182 9.61 8.88 -9.24
CA THR A 182 9.43 8.77 -10.68
C THR A 182 10.74 8.39 -11.38
N ALA A 183 11.86 9.03 -11.02
CA ALA A 183 13.16 8.72 -11.61
C ALA A 183 13.73 7.37 -11.16
N VAL A 184 13.53 6.99 -9.89
CA VAL A 184 13.85 5.64 -9.38
C VAL A 184 13.09 4.56 -10.17
N ALA A 185 11.80 4.75 -10.38
CA ALA A 185 10.97 3.82 -11.15
C ALA A 185 11.41 3.74 -12.62
N ALA A 186 11.86 4.86 -13.20
CA ALA A 186 12.40 4.88 -14.55
C ALA A 186 13.69 4.06 -14.69
N ILE A 187 14.59 4.10 -13.69
CA ILE A 187 15.77 3.22 -13.63
C ILE A 187 15.33 1.77 -13.48
N ALA A 188 14.46 1.48 -12.50
CA ALA A 188 13.99 0.12 -12.23
C ALA A 188 13.34 -0.51 -13.47
N ALA A 189 12.63 0.29 -14.26
CA ALA A 189 12.11 -0.13 -15.55
C ALA A 189 13.22 -0.56 -16.53
N GLN A 190 14.41 0.01 -16.51
CA GLN A 190 15.47 -0.42 -17.43
C GLN A 190 16.15 -1.74 -17.00
N LEU A 191 16.08 -2.11 -15.72
CA LEU A 191 16.86 -3.22 -15.16
C LEU A 191 16.32 -4.60 -15.50
N SER A 192 15.00 -4.79 -15.62
CA SER A 192 14.37 -6.11 -15.80
C SER A 192 13.29 -6.09 -16.89
N PRO A 193 13.10 -7.19 -17.64
CA PRO A 193 11.97 -7.29 -18.57
C PRO A 193 10.63 -7.41 -17.83
N SER A 194 10.61 -7.88 -16.57
CA SER A 194 9.39 -8.09 -15.80
C SER A 194 8.92 -6.82 -15.07
N ALA A 195 7.66 -6.44 -15.27
CA ALA A 195 7.03 -5.35 -14.53
C ALA A 195 6.90 -5.66 -13.03
N ARG A 196 6.85 -6.94 -12.66
CA ARG A 196 6.85 -7.37 -11.25
C ARG A 196 8.21 -7.11 -10.60
N VAL A 197 9.30 -7.50 -11.25
CA VAL A 197 10.66 -7.30 -10.74
C VAL A 197 11.01 -5.82 -10.67
N ALA A 198 10.66 -5.04 -11.70
CA ALA A 198 10.86 -3.58 -11.68
C ALA A 198 10.09 -2.90 -10.52
N ARG A 199 8.84 -3.32 -10.25
CA ARG A 199 8.07 -2.83 -9.09
C ARG A 199 8.78 -3.20 -7.79
N GLY A 200 9.19 -4.45 -7.65
CA GLY A 200 9.93 -4.93 -6.49
C GLY A 200 11.17 -4.08 -6.22
N ALA A 201 12.03 -3.89 -7.23
CA ALA A 201 13.24 -3.09 -7.10
C ALA A 201 12.96 -1.64 -6.68
N ALA A 202 11.98 -0.97 -7.32
CA ALA A 202 11.62 0.40 -6.97
C ALA A 202 11.04 0.50 -5.55
N PHE A 203 10.19 -0.44 -5.14
CA PHE A 203 9.66 -0.50 -3.78
C PHE A 203 10.70 -0.88 -2.73
N THR A 204 11.72 -1.68 -3.07
CA THR A 204 12.86 -1.92 -2.19
C THR A 204 13.63 -0.63 -1.93
N VAL A 205 13.89 0.18 -2.97
CA VAL A 205 14.52 1.50 -2.79
C VAL A 205 13.65 2.42 -1.92
N LEU A 206 12.32 2.42 -2.15
CA LEU A 206 11.38 3.18 -1.31
C LEU A 206 11.39 2.70 0.15
N GLY A 207 11.39 1.38 0.38
CA GLY A 207 11.45 0.78 1.70
C GLY A 207 12.74 1.14 2.43
N ILE A 208 13.90 1.04 1.77
CA ILE A 208 15.19 1.47 2.34
C ILE A 208 15.16 2.96 2.68
N ALA A 209 14.66 3.82 1.78
CA ALA A 209 14.52 5.25 2.05
C ALA A 209 13.61 5.50 3.26
N PHE A 210 12.49 4.79 3.38
CA PHE A 210 11.60 4.91 4.53
C PHE A 210 12.27 4.44 5.82
N THR A 211 12.99 3.32 5.81
CA THR A 211 13.70 2.78 6.97
C THR A 211 14.81 3.72 7.43
N LEU A 212 15.65 4.23 6.52
CA LEU A 212 16.70 5.19 6.85
C LEU A 212 16.12 6.46 7.49
N ARG A 213 15.01 6.96 6.94
CA ARG A 213 14.26 8.08 7.52
C ARG A 213 13.70 7.75 8.89
N ALA A 214 13.01 6.62 9.05
CA ALA A 214 12.35 6.25 10.29
C ALA A 214 13.36 6.08 11.44
N ILE A 215 14.49 5.42 11.18
CA ILE A 215 15.59 5.27 12.16
C ILE A 215 16.22 6.64 12.46
N GLY A 216 16.44 7.46 11.42
CA GLY A 216 16.97 8.81 11.60
C GLY A 216 16.09 9.70 12.47
N ASP A 217 14.77 9.70 12.23
CA ASP A 217 13.80 10.53 12.95
C ASP A 217 13.59 10.06 14.41
N ALA A 218 13.71 8.76 14.66
CA ALA A 218 13.69 8.18 16.00
C ALA A 218 15.00 8.43 16.78
N GLY A 219 16.13 8.51 16.08
CA GLY A 219 17.47 8.71 16.63
C GLY A 219 18.01 10.14 16.48
N SER A 220 19.26 10.26 16.01
CA SER A 220 20.02 11.52 15.95
C SER A 220 19.68 12.42 14.74
N GLY A 221 18.83 11.99 13.82
CA GLY A 221 18.46 12.71 12.60
C GLY A 221 19.43 12.56 11.42
N THR A 222 20.64 12.02 11.62
CA THR A 222 21.66 11.91 10.55
C THR A 222 21.22 11.01 9.40
N LEU A 223 20.61 9.85 9.71
CA LEU A 223 20.15 8.90 8.68
C LEU A 223 19.00 9.43 7.83
N SER A 224 18.19 10.37 8.35
CA SER A 224 17.12 11.01 7.58
C SER A 224 17.66 11.83 6.41
N TRP A 225 18.90 12.31 6.48
CA TRP A 225 19.56 13.01 5.37
C TRP A 225 20.04 12.09 4.24
N LEU A 226 20.05 10.77 4.44
CA LEU A 226 20.34 9.79 3.39
C LEU A 226 19.08 9.34 2.64
N SER A 227 17.91 9.86 3.03
CA SER A 227 16.62 9.47 2.49
C SER A 227 15.95 10.63 1.76
N PRO A 228 15.51 10.45 0.50
CA PRO A 228 14.66 11.42 -0.18
C PRO A 228 13.36 11.74 0.57
N LEU A 229 12.80 10.75 1.29
CA LEU A 229 11.63 10.96 2.15
C LEU A 229 11.99 11.81 3.37
N GLY A 230 13.19 11.65 3.91
CA GLY A 230 13.69 12.48 5.00
C GLY A 230 13.95 13.92 4.57
N TRP A 231 14.45 14.14 3.35
CA TRP A 231 14.58 15.50 2.79
C TRP A 231 13.24 16.23 2.75
N SER A 232 12.16 15.55 2.36
CA SER A 232 10.82 16.15 2.34
C SER A 232 10.40 16.63 3.73
N LEU A 233 10.71 15.88 4.81
CA LEU A 233 10.49 16.33 6.19
C LEU A 233 11.47 17.45 6.62
N GLN A 234 12.71 17.43 6.13
CA GLN A 234 13.72 18.44 6.43
C GLN A 234 13.48 19.77 5.70
N VAL A 235 12.54 19.86 4.77
CA VAL A 235 12.03 21.16 4.28
C VAL A 235 11.38 21.95 5.43
N ARG A 236 10.85 21.27 6.45
CA ARG A 236 10.26 21.86 7.67
C ARG A 236 9.25 22.98 7.40
N PRO A 237 8.17 22.69 6.64
CA PRO A 237 7.15 23.69 6.36
C PRO A 237 6.58 24.28 7.66
N TYR A 238 6.44 25.61 7.73
CA TYR A 238 6.01 26.36 8.91
C TYR A 238 6.99 26.33 10.10
N ALA A 239 8.23 25.88 9.89
CA ALA A 239 9.27 25.76 10.91
C ALA A 239 10.64 26.21 10.37
N GLY A 240 10.65 27.33 9.64
CA GLY A 240 11.86 27.94 9.06
C GLY A 240 12.19 27.48 7.64
N ASP A 241 11.20 26.94 6.91
CA ASP A 241 11.17 26.58 5.49
C ASP A 241 12.56 26.49 4.81
N ARG A 242 13.16 25.30 4.83
CA ARG A 242 14.50 25.05 4.27
C ARG A 242 14.44 24.78 2.76
N TRP A 243 14.19 25.82 1.98
CA TRP A 243 14.05 25.75 0.52
C TRP A 243 15.22 25.06 -0.21
N TRP A 244 16.44 25.20 0.29
CA TRP A 244 17.63 24.59 -0.31
C TRP A 244 17.55 23.05 -0.35
N VAL A 245 16.79 22.42 0.57
CA VAL A 245 16.60 20.95 0.60
C VAL A 245 15.85 20.45 -0.64
N LEU A 246 15.05 21.30 -1.29
CA LEU A 246 14.41 20.97 -2.57
C LEU A 246 15.44 20.76 -3.69
N ALA A 247 16.61 21.41 -3.62
CA ALA A 247 17.67 21.18 -4.59
C ALA A 247 18.18 19.73 -4.56
N LEU A 248 18.19 19.07 -3.40
CA LEU A 248 18.57 17.66 -3.29
C LEU A 248 17.63 16.75 -4.09
N HIS A 249 16.31 17.01 -4.02
CA HIS A 249 15.31 16.30 -4.80
C HIS A 249 15.55 16.52 -6.30
N LEU A 250 15.69 17.78 -6.72
CA LEU A 250 15.88 18.13 -8.15
C LEU A 250 17.16 17.51 -8.72
N VAL A 251 18.30 17.65 -8.02
CA VAL A 251 19.58 17.09 -8.46
C VAL A 251 19.49 15.57 -8.57
N THR A 252 18.90 14.91 -7.57
CA THR A 252 18.74 13.45 -7.58
C THR A 252 17.83 13.00 -8.71
N THR A 253 16.68 13.66 -8.92
CA THR A 253 15.80 13.37 -10.06
C THR A 253 16.54 13.49 -11.38
N VAL A 254 17.28 14.58 -11.62
CA VAL A 254 18.04 14.78 -12.86
C VAL A 254 19.07 13.68 -13.06
N VAL A 255 19.89 13.38 -12.04
CA VAL A 255 20.93 12.34 -12.11
C VAL A 255 20.31 10.97 -12.42
N LEU A 256 19.24 10.59 -11.71
CA LEU A 256 18.58 9.31 -11.91
C LEU A 256 17.87 9.22 -13.26
N THR A 257 17.26 10.30 -13.74
CA THR A 257 16.65 10.35 -15.07
C THR A 257 17.71 10.22 -16.18
N VAL A 258 18.84 10.91 -16.07
CA VAL A 258 19.97 10.75 -17.00
C VAL A 258 20.48 9.31 -17.00
N LEU A 259 20.60 8.70 -15.82
CA LEU A 259 20.98 7.29 -15.70
C LEU A 259 19.96 6.38 -16.38
N ALA A 260 18.65 6.59 -16.19
CA ALA A 260 17.59 5.83 -16.85
C ALA A 260 17.71 5.90 -18.38
N TYR A 261 17.95 7.08 -18.96
CA TYR A 261 18.15 7.20 -20.42
C TYR A 261 19.45 6.54 -20.90
N ARG A 262 20.54 6.61 -20.12
CA ARG A 262 21.79 5.91 -20.45
C ARG A 262 21.62 4.39 -20.45
N LEU A 263 20.86 3.86 -19.48
CA LEU A 263 20.52 2.44 -19.42
C LEU A 263 19.63 2.05 -20.61
N LEU A 264 18.60 2.84 -20.92
CA LEU A 264 17.73 2.61 -22.07
C LEU A 264 18.50 2.64 -23.40
N ALA A 265 19.48 3.53 -23.56
CA ALA A 265 20.28 3.64 -24.78
C ALA A 265 21.17 2.41 -25.04
N ARG A 266 21.65 1.76 -23.97
CA ARG A 266 22.54 0.58 -24.03
C ARG A 266 21.79 -0.74 -24.16
N ARG A 267 20.47 -0.74 -24.04
CA ARG A 267 19.66 -1.94 -23.90
C ARG A 267 18.84 -2.24 -25.15
N ASP A 268 18.86 -3.48 -25.63
CA ASP A 268 18.01 -3.89 -26.74
C ASP A 268 16.51 -3.84 -26.36
N VAL A 269 15.66 -3.79 -27.38
CA VAL A 269 14.20 -3.79 -27.21
C VAL A 269 13.77 -5.13 -26.60
N ALA A 270 12.86 -5.11 -25.63
CA ALA A 270 12.39 -6.26 -24.83
C ALA A 270 13.41 -6.95 -23.90
N ALA A 271 14.72 -6.82 -24.11
CA ALA A 271 15.73 -7.35 -23.19
C ALA A 271 15.87 -6.45 -21.94
N GLY A 272 15.83 -6.98 -20.71
CA GLY A 272 16.31 -6.23 -19.53
C GLY A 272 17.83 -6.26 -19.44
N LEU A 273 18.45 -5.30 -18.72
CA LEU A 273 19.89 -5.35 -18.46
C LEU A 273 20.30 -6.54 -17.57
N ILE A 274 19.38 -6.98 -16.71
CA ILE A 274 19.47 -8.24 -15.99
C ILE A 274 18.83 -9.30 -16.87
N ALA A 275 19.68 -10.11 -17.52
CA ALA A 275 19.23 -11.25 -18.30
C ALA A 275 18.40 -12.20 -17.43
N GLU A 276 17.30 -12.71 -17.98
CA GLU A 276 16.60 -13.82 -17.35
C GLU A 276 17.53 -15.03 -17.38
N ARG A 277 17.92 -15.50 -16.20
CA ARG A 277 18.71 -16.72 -16.12
C ARG A 277 17.82 -17.88 -16.57
N PRO A 278 18.23 -18.70 -17.55
CA PRO A 278 17.55 -19.96 -17.79
C PRO A 278 17.53 -20.68 -16.44
N GLY A 279 16.32 -21.06 -15.99
CA GLY A 279 16.18 -21.80 -14.75
C GLY A 279 16.99 -23.09 -14.78
N PRO A 280 17.11 -23.80 -13.65
CA PRO A 280 17.73 -25.12 -13.64
C PRO A 280 17.14 -26.00 -14.75
N GLY A 281 18.00 -26.75 -15.46
CA GLY A 281 17.58 -27.60 -16.59
C GLY A 281 16.59 -28.72 -16.21
N SER A 282 16.46 -29.00 -14.91
CA SER A 282 15.42 -29.86 -14.34
C SER A 282 14.56 -29.08 -13.35
N ALA A 283 13.25 -29.24 -13.44
CA ALA A 283 12.34 -28.72 -12.43
C ALA A 283 12.46 -29.54 -11.15
N ALA A 284 12.57 -28.88 -10.00
CA ALA A 284 12.47 -29.55 -8.70
C ALA A 284 11.13 -30.29 -8.57
N SER A 285 11.08 -31.39 -7.82
CA SER A 285 9.85 -32.17 -7.60
C SER A 285 8.69 -31.30 -7.07
N ALA A 286 9.01 -30.28 -6.28
CA ALA A 286 8.04 -29.30 -5.78
C ALA A 286 7.34 -28.49 -6.89
N LEU A 287 7.82 -28.46 -8.13
CA LEU A 287 7.20 -27.76 -9.27
C LEU A 287 6.42 -28.69 -10.21
N GLN A 288 6.23 -29.97 -9.85
CA GLN A 288 5.49 -30.95 -10.67
C GLN A 288 3.97 -30.71 -10.72
N GLY A 289 3.45 -29.64 -10.10
CA GLY A 289 2.01 -29.36 -10.09
C GLY A 289 1.64 -27.91 -9.79
N PRO A 290 0.34 -27.59 -9.92
CA PRO A 290 -0.16 -26.21 -9.80
C PRO A 290 0.07 -25.59 -8.43
N PHE A 291 0.03 -26.38 -7.35
CA PHE A 291 0.34 -25.90 -5.99
C PHE A 291 1.78 -25.41 -5.85
N GLY A 292 2.73 -26.15 -6.42
CA GLY A 292 4.14 -25.78 -6.45
C GLY A 292 4.41 -24.51 -7.22
N LEU A 293 3.79 -24.39 -8.39
CA LEU A 293 3.85 -23.20 -9.22
C LEU A 293 3.26 -21.99 -8.50
N ALA A 294 2.05 -22.13 -7.95
CA ALA A 294 1.38 -21.06 -7.23
C ALA A 294 2.20 -20.61 -6.01
N TRP A 295 2.78 -21.54 -5.23
CA TRP A 295 3.71 -21.21 -4.14
C TRP A 295 4.91 -20.42 -4.64
N ARG A 296 5.56 -20.85 -5.73
CA ARG A 296 6.73 -20.15 -6.28
C ARG A 296 6.38 -18.72 -6.73
N LEU A 297 5.19 -18.51 -7.28
CA LEU A 297 4.71 -17.21 -7.75
C LEU A 297 4.29 -16.28 -6.61
N ASP A 298 3.78 -16.85 -5.52
CA ASP A 298 3.15 -16.08 -4.43
C ASP A 298 4.03 -15.94 -3.19
N ARG A 299 5.06 -16.78 -3.00
CA ARG A 299 5.97 -16.74 -1.83
C ARG A 299 6.55 -15.37 -1.53
N GLY A 300 6.86 -14.58 -2.55
CA GLY A 300 7.40 -13.23 -2.37
C GLY A 300 6.37 -12.26 -1.82
N ALA A 301 5.12 -12.36 -2.29
CA ALA A 301 4.02 -11.57 -1.76
C ALA A 301 3.66 -12.03 -0.35
N LEU A 302 3.58 -13.35 -0.11
CA LEU A 302 3.38 -13.94 1.21
C LEU A 302 4.39 -13.40 2.23
N LEU A 303 5.68 -13.48 1.91
CA LEU A 303 6.73 -12.99 2.81
C LEU A 303 6.57 -11.50 3.11
N LEU A 304 6.35 -10.68 2.08
CA LEU A 304 6.19 -9.23 2.25
C LEU A 304 4.98 -8.87 3.13
N TRP A 305 3.83 -9.49 2.85
CA TRP A 305 2.61 -9.25 3.63
C TRP A 305 2.74 -9.76 5.07
N THR A 306 3.30 -10.96 5.27
CA THR A 306 3.57 -11.50 6.61
C THR A 306 4.50 -10.59 7.40
N VAL A 307 5.56 -10.06 6.79
CA VAL A 307 6.45 -9.09 7.46
C VAL A 307 5.70 -7.82 7.82
N GLY A 308 4.90 -7.25 6.91
CA GLY A 308 4.13 -6.03 7.18
C GLY A 308 3.11 -6.21 8.31
N LEU A 309 2.34 -7.31 8.28
CA LEU A 309 1.37 -7.65 9.33
C LEU A 309 2.07 -7.94 10.67
N CYS A 310 3.21 -8.61 10.65
CA CYS A 310 4.03 -8.89 11.83
C CYS A 310 4.57 -7.60 12.46
N LEU A 311 5.09 -6.67 11.66
CA LEU A 311 5.55 -5.36 12.13
C LEU A 311 4.41 -4.55 12.77
N TYR A 312 3.20 -4.59 12.20
CA TYR A 312 2.03 -3.98 12.82
C TYR A 312 1.68 -4.67 14.15
N GLY A 313 1.68 -6.01 14.18
CA GLY A 313 1.44 -6.77 15.40
C GLY A 313 2.45 -6.40 16.50
N LEU A 314 3.74 -6.33 16.17
CA LEU A 314 4.79 -5.88 17.09
C LEU A 314 4.54 -4.46 17.60
N LEU A 315 4.17 -3.53 16.72
CA LEU A 315 3.83 -2.16 17.10
C LEU A 315 2.69 -2.14 18.11
N ILE A 316 1.58 -2.81 17.81
CA ILE A 316 0.44 -2.91 18.72
C ILE A 316 0.89 -3.53 20.05
N GLY A 317 1.52 -4.71 20.02
CA GLY A 317 1.97 -5.42 21.22
C GLY A 317 2.93 -4.60 22.10
N SER A 318 3.77 -3.76 21.49
CA SER A 318 4.74 -2.91 22.21
C SER A 318 4.11 -1.72 22.92
N VAL A 319 2.94 -1.24 22.47
CA VAL A 319 2.28 -0.03 22.98
C VAL A 319 1.12 -0.36 23.94
N VAL A 320 0.59 -1.58 23.87
CA VAL A 320 -0.57 -1.99 24.68
C VAL A 320 -0.30 -1.75 26.16
N HIS A 321 0.85 -2.19 26.67
CA HIS A 321 1.19 -1.99 28.07
C HIS A 321 1.56 -0.53 28.33
N GLY A 322 0.89 0.12 29.29
CA GLY A 322 1.11 1.53 29.64
C GLY A 322 0.23 2.52 28.86
N ILE A 323 -0.67 2.05 27.99
CA ILE A 323 -1.58 2.93 27.23
C ILE A 323 -2.50 3.77 28.14
N GLY A 324 -2.80 3.29 29.35
CA GLY A 324 -3.54 4.05 30.36
C GLY A 324 -2.76 5.26 30.90
N ASP A 325 -1.43 5.15 30.97
CA ASP A 325 -0.56 6.19 31.51
C ASP A 325 -0.34 7.32 30.50
N GLU A 326 -0.41 7.02 29.20
CA GLU A 326 -0.31 8.02 28.13
C GLU A 326 -1.51 8.98 28.06
N LEU A 327 -2.66 8.62 28.63
CA LEU A 327 -3.88 9.41 28.50
C LEU A 327 -3.97 10.63 29.43
N GLY A 328 -3.04 10.76 30.39
CA GLY A 328 -2.56 11.99 31.06
C GLY A 328 -3.55 13.02 31.64
N SER A 329 -4.86 12.82 31.55
CA SER A 329 -5.89 13.81 31.85
C SER A 329 -6.96 13.26 32.78
N ALA A 330 -7.53 14.12 33.63
CA ALA A 330 -8.60 13.75 34.56
C ALA A 330 -9.84 13.17 33.84
N SER A 331 -10.13 13.59 32.61
CA SER A 331 -11.20 13.02 31.79
C SER A 331 -10.87 11.61 31.30
N ALA A 332 -9.63 11.33 30.92
CA ALA A 332 -9.23 9.99 30.51
C ALA A 332 -9.28 8.97 31.65
N LEU A 333 -8.92 9.38 32.88
CA LEU A 333 -9.03 8.53 34.06
C LEU A 333 -10.47 8.06 34.29
N SER A 334 -11.45 8.95 34.07
CA SER A 334 -12.88 8.58 34.15
C SER A 334 -13.32 7.57 33.07
N ILE A 335 -12.71 7.62 31.88
CA ILE A 335 -12.96 6.65 30.81
C ILE A 335 -12.34 5.30 31.16
N VAL A 336 -11.11 5.28 31.70
CA VAL A 336 -10.43 4.06 32.17
C VAL A 336 -11.23 3.38 33.28
N VAL A 337 -11.70 4.13 34.27
CA VAL A 337 -12.54 3.60 35.36
C VAL A 337 -13.86 3.05 34.83
N ARG A 338 -14.53 3.77 33.92
CA ARG A 338 -15.78 3.30 33.29
C ARG A 338 -15.61 2.06 32.42
N MET A 339 -14.42 1.83 31.85
CA MET A 339 -14.13 0.64 31.04
C MET A 339 -13.71 -0.57 31.88
N GLY A 340 -13.65 -0.48 33.21
CA GLY A 340 -13.26 -1.59 34.07
C GLY A 340 -11.77 -1.63 34.41
N GLY A 341 -11.05 -0.52 34.20
CA GLY A 341 -9.63 -0.39 34.55
C GLY A 341 -8.68 -0.57 33.37
N THR A 342 -7.38 -0.49 33.65
CA THR A 342 -6.30 -0.50 32.65
C THR A 342 -6.26 -1.82 31.86
N SER A 343 -6.47 -2.97 32.51
CA SER A 343 -6.48 -4.27 31.81
C SER A 343 -7.59 -4.37 30.76
N ALA A 344 -8.77 -3.80 31.03
CA ALA A 344 -9.87 -3.80 30.06
C ALA A 344 -9.62 -2.84 28.90
N LEU A 345 -8.97 -1.70 29.16
CA LEU A 345 -8.47 -0.79 28.11
C LEU A 345 -7.42 -1.49 27.22
N GLU A 346 -6.46 -2.20 27.81
CA GLU A 346 -5.45 -2.97 27.08
C GLU A 346 -6.08 -4.07 26.19
N GLN A 347 -7.06 -4.81 26.73
CA GLN A 347 -7.82 -5.83 25.98
C GLN A 347 -8.63 -5.22 24.83
N ALA A 348 -9.33 -4.11 25.07
CA ALA A 348 -10.07 -3.39 24.04
C ALA A 348 -9.13 -2.88 22.93
N PHE A 349 -7.95 -2.38 23.30
CA PHE A 349 -6.94 -1.93 22.35
C PHE A 349 -6.40 -3.08 21.49
N ILE A 350 -6.13 -4.25 22.08
CA ILE A 350 -5.79 -5.47 21.32
C ILE A 350 -6.93 -5.86 20.37
N ALA A 351 -8.18 -5.87 20.83
CA ALA A 351 -9.32 -6.25 20.02
C ALA A 351 -9.51 -5.32 18.80
N VAL A 352 -9.46 -4.00 19.00
CA VAL A 352 -9.54 -3.02 17.92
C VAL A 352 -8.32 -3.11 16.99
N GLY A 353 -7.12 -3.22 17.56
CA GLY A 353 -5.88 -3.35 16.81
C GLY A 353 -5.87 -4.56 15.88
N PHE A 354 -6.32 -5.72 16.37
CA PHE A 354 -6.42 -6.95 15.58
C PHE A 354 -7.61 -6.97 14.62
N CYS A 355 -8.70 -6.26 14.92
CA CYS A 355 -9.77 -6.01 13.96
C CYS A 355 -9.24 -5.23 12.75
N MET A 356 -8.52 -4.13 12.98
CA MET A 356 -7.86 -3.37 11.93
C MET A 356 -6.86 -4.22 11.15
N LEU A 357 -6.06 -5.02 11.85
CA LEU A 357 -5.11 -5.94 11.22
C LEU A 357 -5.83 -6.99 10.37
N GLY A 358 -6.98 -7.48 10.83
CA GLY A 358 -7.86 -8.40 10.10
C GLY A 358 -8.36 -7.79 8.79
N MET A 359 -8.82 -6.54 8.79
CA MET A 359 -9.21 -5.83 7.56
C MET A 359 -8.05 -5.73 6.56
N VAL A 360 -6.82 -5.50 7.04
CA VAL A 360 -5.60 -5.49 6.19
C VAL A 360 -5.26 -6.90 5.69
N ALA A 361 -5.40 -7.93 6.52
CA ALA A 361 -5.21 -9.32 6.12
C ALA A 361 -6.27 -9.79 5.10
N ALA A 362 -7.49 -9.23 5.15
CA ALA A 362 -8.52 -9.48 4.15
C ALA A 362 -8.14 -8.89 2.78
N ALA A 363 -7.56 -7.68 2.75
CA ALA A 363 -7.00 -7.10 1.52
C ALA A 363 -5.91 -8.01 0.92
N PHE A 364 -5.08 -8.60 1.78
CA PHE A 364 -4.07 -9.57 1.36
C PHE A 364 -4.71 -10.85 0.76
N ALA A 365 -5.72 -11.40 1.42
CA ALA A 365 -6.43 -12.58 0.94
C ALA A 365 -7.11 -12.32 -0.43
N ILE A 366 -7.78 -11.18 -0.61
CA ILE A 366 -8.35 -10.75 -1.91
C ILE A 366 -7.25 -10.65 -2.97
N SER A 367 -6.10 -10.05 -2.63
CA SER A 367 -4.99 -9.86 -3.56
C SER A 367 -4.42 -11.18 -4.10
N LEU A 368 -4.39 -12.23 -3.28
CA LEU A 368 -3.96 -13.57 -3.70
C LEU A 368 -5.04 -14.27 -4.51
N THR A 369 -6.30 -14.19 -4.08
CA THR A 369 -7.43 -14.83 -4.79
C THR A 369 -7.65 -14.24 -6.19
N LEU A 370 -7.44 -12.93 -6.38
CA LEU A 370 -7.55 -12.27 -7.67
C LEU A 370 -6.49 -12.68 -8.70
N ARG A 371 -5.44 -13.40 -8.30
CA ARG A 371 -4.36 -13.81 -9.22
C ARG A 371 -4.86 -14.74 -10.30
N LEU A 372 -5.76 -15.66 -9.96
CA LEU A 372 -6.35 -16.55 -10.95
C LEU A 372 -7.13 -15.78 -12.02
N HIS A 373 -7.87 -14.74 -11.61
CA HIS A 373 -8.55 -13.84 -12.54
C HIS A 373 -7.56 -13.05 -13.42
N GLN A 374 -6.43 -12.62 -12.86
CA GLN A 374 -5.37 -11.96 -13.61
C GLN A 374 -4.69 -12.90 -14.61
N ASP A 375 -4.51 -14.17 -14.24
CA ASP A 375 -3.94 -15.19 -15.12
C ASP A 375 -4.91 -15.55 -16.25
N GLU A 376 -6.22 -15.56 -15.99
CA GLU A 376 -7.24 -15.76 -17.02
C GLU A 376 -7.33 -14.55 -17.97
N THR A 377 -7.45 -13.33 -17.44
CA THR A 377 -7.52 -12.11 -18.27
C THR A 377 -6.22 -11.82 -19.00
N GLY A 378 -5.10 -12.37 -18.54
CA GLY A 378 -3.78 -12.29 -19.18
C GLY A 378 -3.48 -13.44 -20.16
N GLN A 379 -4.45 -14.30 -20.49
CA GLN A 379 -4.29 -15.47 -21.39
C GLN A 379 -3.24 -16.50 -20.94
N ARG A 380 -2.82 -16.45 -19.66
CA ARG A 380 -1.85 -17.41 -19.08
C ARG A 380 -2.53 -18.68 -18.61
N ALA A 381 -3.80 -18.57 -18.19
CA ALA A 381 -4.58 -19.71 -17.74
C ALA A 381 -4.77 -20.76 -18.84
N GLU A 382 -4.91 -20.33 -20.10
CA GLU A 382 -5.05 -21.23 -21.25
C GLU A 382 -3.85 -22.17 -21.41
N THR A 383 -2.62 -21.65 -21.31
CA THR A 383 -1.40 -22.46 -21.42
C THR A 383 -1.35 -23.54 -20.33
N LEU A 384 -1.84 -23.23 -19.12
CA LEU A 384 -1.89 -24.19 -18.01
C LEU A 384 -3.02 -25.21 -18.17
N LEU A 385 -4.19 -24.77 -18.65
CA LEU A 385 -5.36 -25.62 -18.87
C LEU A 385 -5.25 -26.50 -20.12
N ALA A 386 -4.38 -26.14 -21.07
CA ALA A 386 -3.99 -27.01 -22.18
C ALA A 386 -3.18 -28.24 -21.73
N GLY A 387 -2.59 -28.19 -20.54
CA GLY A 387 -1.95 -29.34 -19.90
C GLY A 387 -2.94 -30.24 -19.14
N ALA A 388 -2.43 -31.28 -18.48
CA ALA A 388 -3.24 -32.21 -17.68
C ALA A 388 -3.65 -31.64 -16.29
N VAL A 389 -4.07 -30.38 -16.22
CA VAL A 389 -4.48 -29.71 -14.98
C VAL A 389 -5.97 -29.34 -15.04
N GLY A 390 -6.77 -29.97 -14.18
CA GLY A 390 -8.20 -29.64 -14.08
C GLY A 390 -8.44 -28.25 -13.46
N ARG A 391 -9.53 -27.58 -13.90
CA ARG A 391 -9.90 -26.23 -13.46
C ARG A 391 -10.04 -26.07 -11.94
N ILE A 392 -10.69 -27.02 -11.29
CA ILE A 392 -10.84 -27.01 -9.82
C ILE A 392 -9.48 -27.12 -9.14
N ARG A 393 -8.58 -27.97 -9.65
CA ARG A 393 -7.24 -28.11 -9.08
C ARG A 393 -6.44 -26.81 -9.19
N LEU A 394 -6.60 -26.09 -10.29
CA LEU A 394 -6.00 -24.76 -10.46
C LEU A 394 -6.61 -23.76 -9.46
N LEU A 395 -7.94 -23.66 -9.37
CA LEU A 395 -8.62 -22.79 -8.40
C LEU A 395 -8.19 -23.06 -6.95
N THR A 396 -8.20 -24.33 -6.54
CA THR A 396 -7.80 -24.74 -5.19
C THR A 396 -6.34 -24.39 -4.91
N SER A 397 -5.44 -24.44 -5.91
CA SER A 397 -4.03 -24.09 -5.70
C SER A 397 -3.82 -22.64 -5.28
N HIS A 398 -4.55 -21.69 -5.88
CA HIS A 398 -4.49 -20.29 -5.49
C HIS A 398 -5.27 -20.02 -4.20
N LEU A 399 -6.44 -20.67 -4.03
CA LEU A 399 -7.28 -20.46 -2.85
C LEU A 399 -6.61 -20.94 -1.56
N VAL A 400 -5.97 -22.11 -1.58
CA VAL A 400 -5.23 -22.62 -0.41
C VAL A 400 -4.12 -21.64 -0.02
N ILE A 401 -3.40 -21.10 -0.99
CA ILE A 401 -2.35 -20.11 -0.74
C ILE A 401 -2.93 -18.80 -0.18
N ALA A 402 -4.09 -18.35 -0.67
CA ALA A 402 -4.76 -17.16 -0.16
C ALA A 402 -5.21 -17.32 1.30
N LEU A 403 -5.91 -18.41 1.62
CA LEU A 403 -6.46 -18.65 2.96
C LEU A 403 -5.38 -19.02 3.98
N ALA A 404 -4.49 -19.96 3.63
CA ALA A 404 -3.39 -20.35 4.52
C ALA A 404 -2.38 -19.21 4.65
N GLY A 405 -2.12 -18.47 3.57
CA GLY A 405 -1.22 -17.33 3.59
C GLY A 405 -1.68 -16.23 4.52
N SER A 406 -2.92 -15.77 4.39
CA SER A 406 -3.47 -14.75 5.28
C SER A 406 -3.60 -15.26 6.73
N GLY A 407 -3.97 -16.53 6.90
CA GLY A 407 -4.09 -17.14 8.23
C GLY A 407 -2.77 -17.28 8.96
N ILE A 408 -1.73 -17.79 8.29
CA ILE A 408 -0.38 -17.87 8.87
C ILE A 408 0.14 -16.46 9.19
N ALA A 409 -0.09 -15.49 8.31
CA ALA A 409 0.41 -14.13 8.50
C ALA A 409 -0.20 -13.46 9.74
N ILE A 410 -1.52 -13.56 9.94
CA ILE A 410 -2.17 -12.94 11.12
C ILE A 410 -1.81 -13.67 12.42
N LEU A 411 -1.59 -14.98 12.38
CA LEU A 411 -1.14 -15.75 13.54
C LEU A 411 0.31 -15.44 13.91
N ILE A 412 1.21 -15.25 12.93
CA ILE A 412 2.58 -14.77 13.18
C ILE A 412 2.56 -13.36 13.79
N ALA A 413 1.68 -12.48 13.30
CA ALA A 413 1.51 -11.16 13.90
C ALA A 413 0.95 -11.23 15.33
N GLY A 414 -0.01 -12.13 15.59
CA GLY A 414 -0.53 -12.46 16.91
C GLY A 414 0.55 -12.95 17.87
N LEU A 415 1.41 -13.85 17.39
CA LEU A 415 2.56 -14.37 18.15
C LEU A 415 3.52 -13.25 18.53
N ALA A 416 3.90 -12.41 17.55
CA ALA A 416 4.83 -11.32 17.76
C ALA A 416 4.25 -10.26 18.72
N ALA A 417 2.98 -9.88 18.54
CA ALA A 417 2.27 -8.96 19.42
C ALA A 417 2.12 -9.51 20.84
N GLY A 418 1.73 -10.78 20.99
CA GLY A 418 1.54 -11.44 22.27
C GLY A 418 2.84 -11.60 23.05
N LEU A 419 3.97 -11.85 22.36
CA LEU A 419 5.30 -11.85 22.98
C LEU A 419 5.72 -10.45 23.42
N ALA A 420 5.54 -9.43 22.58
CA ALA A 420 5.87 -8.04 22.94
C ALA A 420 5.03 -7.53 24.13
N TYR A 421 3.72 -7.78 24.11
CA TYR A 421 2.83 -7.38 25.18
C TYR A 421 3.08 -8.20 26.47
N GLY A 422 3.25 -9.52 26.34
CA GLY A 422 3.52 -10.40 27.46
C GLY A 422 4.85 -10.11 28.16
N THR A 423 5.88 -9.72 27.40
CA THR A 423 7.17 -9.28 27.96
C THR A 423 7.05 -7.92 28.65
N ALA A 424 6.39 -6.95 28.04
CA ALA A 424 6.16 -5.64 28.65
C ALA A 424 5.35 -5.74 29.96
N ALA A 425 4.32 -6.58 30.00
CA ALA A 425 3.46 -6.78 31.15
C ALA A 425 3.99 -7.82 32.17
N ASN A 426 5.19 -8.38 31.97
CA ASN A 426 5.76 -9.49 32.77
C ASN A 426 4.79 -10.69 32.95
N ASN A 427 3.94 -10.97 31.95
CA ASN A 427 2.96 -12.05 31.97
C ASN A 427 2.74 -12.66 30.58
N ILE A 428 3.78 -13.33 30.06
CA ILE A 428 3.71 -14.02 28.76
C ILE A 428 2.65 -15.13 28.80
N GLY A 429 2.56 -15.89 29.90
CA GLY A 429 1.64 -17.02 30.03
C GLY A 429 0.17 -16.65 29.88
N GLY A 430 -0.24 -15.48 30.38
CA GLY A 430 -1.62 -14.98 30.24
C GLY A 430 -1.86 -14.19 28.96
N LYS A 431 -0.93 -13.31 28.57
CA LYS A 431 -1.15 -12.37 27.46
C LYS A 431 -0.94 -13.00 26.08
N LEU A 432 0.01 -13.91 25.92
CA LEU A 432 0.29 -14.52 24.61
C LEU A 432 -0.90 -15.36 24.09
N PRO A 433 -1.50 -16.28 24.86
CA PRO A 433 -2.66 -17.05 24.39
C PRO A 433 -3.87 -16.16 24.10
N MET A 434 -4.08 -15.11 24.90
CA MET A 434 -5.14 -14.13 24.68
C MET A 434 -5.00 -13.44 23.32
N VAL A 435 -3.82 -12.86 23.03
CA VAL A 435 -3.57 -12.15 21.77
C VAL A 435 -3.59 -13.10 20.57
N LEU A 436 -3.03 -14.31 20.70
CA LEU A 436 -3.13 -15.34 19.66
C LEU A 436 -4.57 -15.76 19.40
N GLY A 437 -5.37 -15.93 20.45
CA GLY A 437 -6.79 -16.22 20.34
C GLY A 437 -7.54 -15.08 19.66
N THR A 438 -7.26 -13.83 20.02
CA THR A 438 -7.82 -12.65 19.34
C THR A 438 -7.47 -12.66 17.85
N ALA A 439 -6.21 -12.96 17.49
CA ALA A 439 -5.77 -13.05 16.10
C ALA A 439 -6.47 -14.17 15.33
N ALA A 440 -6.62 -15.34 15.95
CA ALA A 440 -7.31 -16.49 15.35
C ALA A 440 -8.81 -16.23 15.14
N ALA A 441 -9.46 -15.53 16.06
CA ALA A 441 -10.87 -15.16 15.95
C ALA A 441 -11.16 -14.25 14.74
N GLN A 442 -10.16 -13.56 14.20
CA GLN A 442 -10.31 -12.74 12.99
C GLN A 442 -10.43 -13.58 11.69
N LEU A 443 -9.98 -14.84 11.69
CA LEU A 443 -9.80 -15.62 10.46
C LEU A 443 -11.05 -15.75 9.60
N PRO A 444 -12.25 -16.05 10.14
CA PRO A 444 -13.45 -16.16 9.31
C PRO A 444 -13.80 -14.82 8.62
N ALA A 445 -13.71 -13.70 9.35
CA ALA A 445 -13.95 -12.37 8.76
C ALA A 445 -12.89 -12.00 7.70
N VAL A 446 -11.63 -12.43 7.89
CA VAL A 446 -10.54 -12.25 6.91
C VAL A 446 -10.79 -13.03 5.63
N TRP A 447 -11.36 -14.23 5.73
CA TRP A 447 -11.61 -15.13 4.60
C TRP A 447 -12.87 -14.78 3.82
N LEU A 448 -13.85 -14.13 4.44
CA LEU A 448 -15.09 -13.75 3.79
C LEU A 448 -14.90 -12.93 2.49
N PRO A 449 -14.09 -11.86 2.44
CA PRO A 449 -13.84 -11.16 1.18
C PRO A 449 -13.14 -12.01 0.12
N ALA A 450 -12.29 -12.97 0.51
CA ALA A 450 -11.71 -13.94 -0.42
C ALA A 450 -12.76 -14.92 -0.94
N ALA A 451 -13.68 -15.39 -0.10
CA ALA A 451 -14.80 -16.24 -0.48
C ALA A 451 -15.76 -15.51 -1.45
N VAL A 452 -16.07 -14.25 -1.19
CA VAL A 452 -16.80 -13.36 -2.11
C VAL A 452 -16.04 -13.21 -3.43
N THR A 453 -14.72 -13.05 -3.40
CA THR A 453 -13.89 -12.99 -4.61
C THR A 453 -14.01 -14.27 -5.43
N VAL A 454 -13.99 -15.46 -4.80
CA VAL A 454 -14.19 -16.74 -5.50
C VAL A 454 -15.59 -16.85 -6.09
N ALA A 455 -16.63 -16.43 -5.37
CA ALA A 455 -18.00 -16.43 -5.86
C ALA A 455 -18.17 -15.51 -7.07
N LEU A 456 -17.69 -14.26 -6.98
CA LEU A 456 -17.67 -13.31 -8.09
C LEU A 456 -16.83 -13.82 -9.26
N PHE A 457 -15.68 -14.41 -8.96
CA PHE A 457 -14.82 -15.00 -9.97
C PHE A 457 -15.54 -16.10 -10.72
N GLY A 458 -16.21 -17.05 -10.06
CA GLY A 458 -16.91 -18.14 -10.71
C GLY A 458 -18.16 -17.70 -11.49
N LEU A 459 -19.02 -16.88 -10.86
CA LEU A 459 -20.34 -16.51 -11.37
C LEU A 459 -20.30 -15.35 -12.37
N LEU A 460 -19.49 -14.32 -12.10
CA LEU A 460 -19.51 -13.03 -12.80
C LEU A 460 -18.07 -12.50 -12.99
N PRO A 461 -17.24 -13.14 -13.84
CA PRO A 461 -15.81 -12.84 -13.96
C PRO A 461 -15.51 -11.37 -14.28
N ARG A 462 -16.37 -10.72 -15.06
CA ARG A 462 -16.24 -9.29 -15.40
C ARG A 462 -16.27 -8.36 -14.16
N PHE A 463 -16.86 -8.82 -13.06
CA PHE A 463 -17.02 -8.06 -11.82
C PHE A 463 -16.14 -8.58 -10.69
N THR A 464 -15.17 -9.46 -10.95
CA THR A 464 -14.31 -10.00 -9.87
C THR A 464 -13.55 -8.89 -9.12
N SER A 465 -13.20 -7.79 -9.79
CA SER A 465 -12.57 -6.62 -9.14
C SER A 465 -13.47 -5.89 -8.15
N VAL A 466 -14.80 -6.10 -8.18
CA VAL A 466 -15.76 -5.53 -7.21
C VAL A 466 -15.50 -6.04 -5.79
N ALA A 467 -14.78 -7.15 -5.61
CA ALA A 467 -14.34 -7.62 -4.30
C ALA A 467 -13.62 -6.55 -3.47
N TRP A 468 -12.85 -5.66 -4.11
CA TRP A 468 -12.22 -4.52 -3.42
C TRP A 468 -13.25 -3.51 -2.91
N ALA A 469 -14.31 -3.25 -3.66
CA ALA A 469 -15.39 -2.37 -3.22
C ALA A 469 -16.16 -2.96 -2.04
N VAL A 470 -16.33 -4.29 -2.00
CA VAL A 470 -16.92 -5.00 -0.85
C VAL A 470 -16.06 -4.80 0.41
N LEU A 471 -14.75 -4.98 0.31
CA LEU A 471 -13.85 -4.73 1.45
C LEU A 471 -13.93 -3.25 1.91
N VAL A 472 -13.90 -2.31 0.97
CA VAL A 472 -14.03 -0.88 1.30
C VAL A 472 -15.37 -0.59 1.98
N ALA A 473 -16.45 -1.22 1.53
CA ALA A 473 -17.75 -1.10 2.17
C ALA A 473 -17.74 -1.64 3.60
N PHE A 474 -17.14 -2.81 3.86
CA PHE A 474 -16.99 -3.34 5.23
C PHE A 474 -16.19 -2.37 6.12
N VAL A 475 -15.04 -1.90 5.65
CA VAL A 475 -14.22 -0.91 6.38
C VAL A 475 -15.00 0.37 6.66
N ALA A 476 -15.75 0.88 5.67
CA ALA A 476 -16.56 2.09 5.83
C ALA A 476 -17.70 1.89 6.84
N LEU A 477 -18.40 0.75 6.79
CA LEU A 477 -19.44 0.40 7.75
C LEU A 477 -18.89 0.23 9.16
N TYR A 478 -17.72 -0.40 9.30
CA TYR A 478 -17.04 -0.54 10.59
C TYR A 478 -16.70 0.81 11.21
N LEU A 479 -16.13 1.74 10.42
CA LEU A 479 -15.66 3.04 10.91
C LEU A 479 -16.78 4.07 11.09
N LEU A 480 -17.81 4.06 10.22
CA LEU A 480 -18.81 5.12 10.12
C LEU A 480 -20.23 4.66 10.49
N GLY A 481 -20.48 3.35 10.55
CA GLY A 481 -21.83 2.80 10.70
C GLY A 481 -22.52 3.25 11.98
N SER A 482 -21.80 3.26 13.11
CA SER A 482 -22.32 3.73 14.40
C SER A 482 -22.48 5.25 14.49
N LEU A 483 -21.69 6.00 13.71
CA LEU A 483 -21.72 7.47 13.70
C LEU A 483 -22.79 8.06 12.77
N SER A 484 -23.28 7.26 11.82
CA SER A 484 -24.17 7.72 10.75
C SER A 484 -25.65 7.41 10.98
N GLY A 485 -26.00 6.74 12.09
CA GLY A 485 -27.38 6.29 12.34
C GLY A 485 -27.90 5.31 11.29
N ALA A 486 -26.99 4.52 10.68
CA ALA A 486 -27.33 3.57 9.64
C ALA A 486 -28.29 2.48 10.13
N TRP A 487 -29.09 1.92 9.21
CA TRP A 487 -30.04 0.86 9.52
C TRP A 487 -29.32 -0.39 10.05
N GLN A 488 -29.87 -1.01 11.10
CA GLN A 488 -29.22 -2.14 11.79
C GLN A 488 -28.85 -3.30 10.86
N TRP A 489 -29.73 -3.65 9.90
CA TRP A 489 -29.46 -4.71 8.93
C TRP A 489 -28.20 -4.46 8.10
N LEU A 490 -27.82 -3.20 7.88
CA LEU A 490 -26.62 -2.82 7.14
C LEU A 490 -25.37 -2.95 8.02
N LEU A 491 -25.49 -2.69 9.32
CA LEU A 491 -24.42 -2.92 10.31
C LEU A 491 -24.20 -4.42 10.52
N ASP A 492 -25.26 -5.21 10.52
CA ASP A 492 -25.18 -6.67 10.68
C ASP A 492 -24.50 -7.37 9.48
N LEU A 493 -24.35 -6.69 8.34
CA LEU A 493 -23.56 -7.19 7.21
C LEU A 493 -22.05 -7.04 7.41
N GLU A 494 -21.61 -6.23 8.38
CA GLU A 494 -20.20 -5.97 8.63
C GLU A 494 -19.59 -7.16 9.41
N PRO A 495 -18.68 -7.95 8.83
CA PRO A 495 -18.23 -9.21 9.42
C PRO A 495 -17.31 -9.03 10.63
N PHE A 496 -16.62 -7.91 10.75
CA PHE A 496 -15.64 -7.67 11.82
C PHE A 496 -16.29 -7.25 13.15
N THR A 497 -17.54 -6.77 13.12
CA THR A 497 -18.34 -6.46 14.33
C THR A 497 -18.81 -7.72 15.06
N HIS A 498 -18.94 -8.84 14.35
CA HIS A 498 -19.42 -10.12 14.91
C HIS A 498 -18.34 -10.94 15.61
N ILE A 499 -17.10 -10.47 15.63
CA ILE A 499 -15.97 -11.22 16.16
C ILE A 499 -16.02 -11.22 17.70
N PRO A 500 -16.11 -12.40 18.36
CA PRO A 500 -16.14 -12.48 19.81
C PRO A 500 -14.83 -11.99 20.41
N ARG A 501 -14.92 -11.31 21.56
CA ARG A 501 -13.74 -10.91 22.34
C ARG A 501 -13.16 -12.12 23.05
N VAL A 502 -11.83 -12.20 23.05
CA VAL A 502 -11.09 -13.28 23.70
C VAL A 502 -10.48 -12.75 25.00
N GLY A 503 -10.76 -13.42 26.11
CA GLY A 503 -10.22 -13.05 27.43
C GLY A 503 -11.22 -12.42 28.40
N ASP A 504 -12.45 -12.12 27.96
CA ASP A 504 -13.47 -11.43 28.77
C ASP A 504 -14.44 -12.39 29.48
N GLY A 505 -14.23 -13.72 29.38
CA GLY A 505 -15.09 -14.76 29.99
C GLY A 505 -16.33 -15.15 29.17
N ASP A 506 -16.86 -14.24 28.34
CA ASP A 506 -18.09 -14.44 27.56
C ASP A 506 -17.82 -14.84 26.08
N PHE A 507 -16.88 -15.74 25.84
CA PHE A 507 -16.56 -16.18 24.48
C PHE A 507 -17.65 -17.11 23.90
N THR A 508 -18.17 -16.78 22.72
CA THR A 508 -19.07 -17.63 21.95
C THR A 508 -18.51 -17.93 20.56
N ALA A 509 -18.52 -19.21 20.16
CA ALA A 509 -18.05 -19.64 18.85
C ALA A 509 -19.10 -19.48 17.74
N ILE A 510 -20.37 -19.18 18.08
CA ILE A 510 -21.49 -19.16 17.12
C ILE A 510 -21.23 -18.20 15.95
N PRO A 511 -20.82 -16.93 16.16
CA PRO A 511 -20.60 -16.01 15.04
C PRO A 511 -19.49 -16.48 14.10
N LEU A 512 -18.43 -17.08 14.64
CA LEU A 512 -17.31 -17.62 13.87
C LEU A 512 -17.74 -18.80 12.99
N LEU A 513 -18.57 -19.70 13.53
CA LEU A 513 -19.13 -20.82 12.77
C LEU A 513 -20.07 -20.36 11.66
N CYS A 514 -20.89 -19.33 11.93
CA CYS A 514 -21.74 -18.71 10.91
C CYS A 514 -20.92 -18.11 9.76
N LEU A 515 -19.86 -17.35 10.06
CA LEU A 515 -18.97 -16.78 9.05
C LEU A 515 -18.29 -17.88 8.23
N LEU A 516 -17.74 -18.93 8.87
CA LEU A 516 -17.13 -20.06 8.17
C LEU A 516 -18.12 -20.82 7.27
N ALA A 517 -19.38 -20.94 7.69
CA ALA A 517 -20.43 -21.54 6.88
C ALA A 517 -20.72 -20.70 5.63
N ILE A 518 -20.78 -19.37 5.77
CA ILE A 518 -20.94 -18.43 4.65
C ILE A 518 -19.74 -18.51 3.70
N ASP A 519 -18.51 -18.51 4.23
CA ASP A 519 -17.28 -18.64 3.44
C ASP A 519 -17.30 -19.92 2.60
N THR A 520 -17.63 -21.04 3.25
CA THR A 520 -17.70 -22.34 2.60
C THR A 520 -18.76 -22.35 1.51
N ALA A 521 -19.95 -21.80 1.77
CA ALA A 521 -21.03 -21.72 0.78
C ALA A 521 -20.63 -20.89 -0.44
N LEU A 522 -20.02 -19.72 -0.24
CA LEU A 522 -19.55 -18.83 -1.31
C LEU A 522 -18.42 -19.48 -2.14
N ILE A 523 -17.46 -20.13 -1.48
CA ILE A 523 -16.36 -20.84 -2.15
C ILE A 523 -16.91 -22.00 -2.99
N VAL A 524 -17.81 -22.82 -2.43
CA VAL A 524 -18.41 -23.96 -3.14
C VAL A 524 -19.23 -23.48 -4.33
N LEU A 525 -20.02 -22.42 -4.17
CA LEU A 525 -20.81 -21.82 -5.24
C LEU A 525 -19.91 -21.30 -6.38
N GLY A 526 -18.87 -20.53 -6.03
CA GLY A 526 -17.90 -20.00 -7.00
C GLY A 526 -17.13 -21.11 -7.72
N ALA A 527 -16.70 -22.14 -7.00
CA ALA A 527 -16.01 -23.29 -7.58
C ALA A 527 -16.92 -24.10 -8.52
N ALA A 528 -18.19 -24.33 -8.12
CA ALA A 528 -19.17 -25.03 -8.94
C ALA A 528 -19.49 -24.25 -10.23
N ALA A 529 -19.61 -22.93 -10.15
CA ALA A 529 -19.81 -22.05 -11.30
C ALA A 529 -18.58 -22.06 -12.24
N TYR A 530 -17.38 -21.92 -11.68
CA TYR A 530 -16.12 -21.95 -12.45
C TYR A 530 -15.91 -23.29 -13.19
N ARG A 531 -16.37 -24.40 -12.62
CA ARG A 531 -16.33 -25.70 -13.28
C ARG A 531 -17.20 -25.78 -14.53
N ARG A 532 -18.34 -25.08 -14.55
CA ARG A 532 -19.36 -25.18 -15.61
C ARG A 532 -19.24 -24.11 -16.70
N ARG A 533 -18.72 -22.94 -16.35
CA ARG A 533 -18.56 -21.79 -17.26
C ARG A 533 -17.46 -22.04 -18.29
N ASP A 534 -17.56 -21.48 -19.49
CA ASP A 534 -16.46 -21.44 -20.45
C ASP A 534 -15.34 -20.47 -20.01
N VAL A 535 -14.09 -20.87 -20.23
CA VAL A 535 -12.92 -19.99 -20.04
C VAL A 535 -12.72 -19.27 -21.37
N PRO A 536 -12.72 -17.92 -21.40
CA PRO A 536 -12.49 -17.18 -22.63
C PRO A 536 -11.12 -17.54 -23.21
N SER A 537 -11.10 -17.81 -24.52
CA SER A 537 -9.92 -17.98 -25.37
C SER A 537 -9.60 -16.68 -26.10
#